data_AF-A0A3D0LD64-F1
#
_entry.id   AF-A0A3D0LD64-F1
#
_cell.length_a   1.000
_cell.length_b   1.000
_cell.length_c   1.000
_cell.angle_alpha   90.00
_cell.angle_beta   90.00
_cell.angle_gamma   90.00
#
_symmetry.space_group_name_H-M   'P 1'
#
loop_
_entity.id
_entity.type
_entity.pdbx_description
1 polymer ?
#
loop_
_entity_poly.entity_id
_entity_poly.type
_entity_poly.pdbx_seq_one_letter_code
_entity_poly.pdbx_strand_id
1 'polypeptide(L)'
;MLGLAGCGSKKKDKAKTEQKTETDITTEADNSGESVDRETVFQVSLLQGLTFGDYHGSITAAELKKRGDIGIGTFDGLNGEMITLDGTIYRAAADGSVEVVPDDETIPFSNVTFFDTDEKAELSGVDSITALQDKLNEKVDEFGKNRFYFIRIDGTFSEMNVRSEYAQEEPYKPLAEVLETDQTFFDYENIEGTVVGLYCPPYMSDLNATGWHLHFVSTDRSKGGHILGLKIDKAELSIDITDGFEMALPEGDMFADFDLTIDQSEDIEKVEKNTDDDTTEDTTVSEDGVTLSGDSSDFVLLSEAVPDAILEIRYYSTYNFVGDRIDGYEEPVALLTKEAAAALKEVSDDLREKGYRLKIFDAYRPQMAVTNFVEWAEDTDDTRMKEYFYPELDKSVLFEQGYIALHSGHSRGSTVDLTLFDMKTEKEVDMGGTFDYFGELSHPDYTEITEEQYANRMILREAMMAHGFRPLEEEWWHFTLDEEPYPDTYFTFPVSSESVD
;
A
#
# COMPACT_ATOMS: atom_id res chain seq x y z
N MET A 1 31.08 -37.81 47.81
CA MET A 1 31.54 -39.07 47.18
C MET A 1 32.08 -38.72 45.81
N LEU A 2 33.40 -38.68 45.65
CA LEU A 2 34.08 -38.66 44.36
C LEU A 2 34.46 -40.09 43.99
N GLY A 3 34.47 -40.44 42.70
CA GLY A 3 35.05 -41.71 42.23
C GLY A 3 34.92 -41.96 40.74
N LEU A 4 35.94 -41.52 40.00
CA LEU A 4 36.32 -42.00 38.66
C LEU A 4 36.70 -43.50 38.65
N ALA A 5 36.42 -44.19 37.54
CA ALA A 5 37.20 -45.28 36.91
C ALA A 5 36.33 -45.90 35.79
N GLY A 6 36.77 -46.25 34.59
CA GLY A 6 38.10 -46.63 34.14
C GLY A 6 38.13 -48.12 33.76
N CYS A 7 38.58 -48.41 32.53
CA CYS A 7 39.07 -49.68 31.98
C CYS A 7 38.09 -50.71 31.38
N GLY A 8 38.47 -51.18 30.18
CA GLY A 8 38.33 -52.60 29.84
C GLY A 8 38.22 -52.94 28.36
N SER A 9 39.34 -53.01 27.65
CA SER A 9 39.40 -53.60 26.30
C SER A 9 39.11 -55.11 26.33
N LYS A 10 38.58 -55.64 25.22
CA LYS A 10 38.98 -56.93 24.64
C LYS A 10 38.40 -57.12 23.24
N LYS A 11 39.30 -57.06 22.25
CA LYS A 11 39.13 -57.66 20.92
C LYS A 11 38.92 -59.18 21.05
N LYS A 12 38.14 -59.74 20.12
CA LYS A 12 38.49 -61.03 19.49
C LYS A 12 37.87 -61.14 18.10
N ASP A 13 38.78 -61.15 17.13
CA ASP A 13 38.59 -61.45 15.71
C ASP A 13 38.02 -62.86 15.47
N LYS A 14 37.35 -62.99 14.31
CA LYS A 14 37.28 -64.15 13.40
C LYS A 14 36.39 -63.74 12.22
N ALA A 15 36.67 -63.94 10.95
CA ALA A 15 37.84 -64.40 10.20
C ALA A 15 37.51 -64.18 8.70
N LYS A 16 38.48 -63.64 7.95
CA LYS A 16 38.94 -64.04 6.59
C LYS A 16 38.00 -64.92 5.74
N THR A 17 37.80 -64.66 4.44
CA THR A 17 38.80 -64.81 3.34
C THR A 17 38.11 -64.34 2.04
N GLU A 18 38.59 -63.28 1.35
CA GLU A 18 39.34 -63.27 0.06
C GLU A 18 38.80 -64.24 -1.03
N GLN A 19 38.60 -63.83 -2.29
CA GLN A 19 39.65 -63.45 -3.24
C GLN A 19 39.14 -62.81 -4.55
N LYS A 20 39.89 -61.78 -4.99
CA LYS A 20 40.49 -61.52 -6.34
C LYS A 20 39.57 -61.26 -7.55
N THR A 21 39.88 -60.35 -8.49
CA THR A 21 41.19 -59.85 -8.97
C THR A 21 41.00 -58.60 -9.84
N GLU A 22 41.98 -57.66 -9.78
CA GLU A 22 42.59 -56.77 -10.81
C GLU A 22 41.72 -56.22 -11.96
N THR A 23 41.77 -54.93 -12.34
CA THR A 23 42.96 -54.24 -12.91
C THR A 23 42.82 -52.71 -12.95
N ASP A 24 43.99 -52.08 -12.93
CA ASP A 24 44.42 -50.83 -13.59
C ASP A 24 44.11 -49.44 -13.03
N ILE A 25 45.23 -48.79 -12.72
CA ILE A 25 45.42 -47.38 -12.39
C ILE A 25 45.33 -46.58 -13.68
N THR A 26 44.39 -45.63 -13.75
CA THR A 26 44.59 -44.39 -14.49
C THR A 26 44.19 -43.24 -13.60
N THR A 27 45.13 -42.32 -13.41
CA THR A 27 44.97 -41.02 -12.77
C THR A 27 44.02 -40.18 -13.60
N GLU A 28 42.82 -39.93 -13.10
CA GLU A 28 41.99 -38.81 -13.55
C GLU A 28 42.04 -37.71 -12.48
N ALA A 29 42.34 -36.51 -12.96
CA ALA A 29 42.35 -35.30 -12.15
C ALA A 29 40.95 -35.07 -11.59
N ASP A 30 40.90 -34.82 -10.29
CA ASP A 30 39.71 -34.41 -9.57
C ASP A 30 39.27 -33.04 -10.10
N ASN A 31 38.31 -33.04 -11.01
CA ASN A 31 37.59 -31.86 -11.45
C ASN A 31 36.27 -31.84 -10.67
N SER A 32 36.35 -31.59 -9.37
CA SER A 32 35.18 -31.31 -8.53
C SER A 32 34.70 -29.90 -8.86
N GLY A 33 34.05 -29.74 -10.01
CA GLY A 33 33.15 -28.61 -10.22
C GLY A 33 31.96 -28.82 -9.29
N GLU A 34 31.99 -28.19 -8.12
CA GLU A 34 30.77 -28.02 -7.33
C GLU A 34 29.76 -27.33 -8.24
N SER A 35 28.61 -27.96 -8.46
CA SER A 35 27.49 -27.33 -9.16
C SER A 35 27.07 -26.13 -8.32
N VAL A 36 27.20 -24.93 -8.88
CA VAL A 36 26.69 -23.70 -8.26
C VAL A 36 25.19 -23.88 -8.07
N ASP A 37 24.71 -23.70 -6.85
CA ASP A 37 23.28 -23.67 -6.56
C ASP A 37 22.68 -22.41 -7.17
N ARG A 38 21.69 -22.59 -8.04
CA ARG A 38 21.02 -21.51 -8.79
C ARG A 38 19.57 -21.32 -8.37
N GLU A 39 19.09 -22.21 -7.51
CA GLU A 39 17.69 -22.30 -7.11
C GLU A 39 17.48 -21.73 -5.70
N THR A 40 18.42 -20.92 -5.19
CA THR A 40 18.37 -20.38 -3.83
C THR A 40 18.50 -18.87 -3.82
N VAL A 41 17.51 -18.20 -3.25
CA VAL A 41 17.59 -16.79 -2.86
C VAL A 41 18.51 -16.68 -1.66
N PHE A 42 19.52 -15.83 -1.76
CA PHE A 42 20.38 -15.46 -0.65
C PHE A 42 20.02 -14.06 -0.16
N GLN A 43 19.55 -13.97 1.07
CA GLN A 43 19.21 -12.72 1.75
C GLN A 43 20.30 -12.32 2.76
N VAL A 44 20.64 -11.04 2.80
CA VAL A 44 21.47 -10.44 3.86
C VAL A 44 20.55 -9.74 4.84
N SER A 45 20.65 -10.10 6.13
CA SER A 45 19.85 -9.55 7.22
C SER A 45 18.34 -9.73 7.04
N LEU A 46 17.56 -9.05 7.87
CA LEU A 46 16.11 -8.95 7.82
C LEU A 46 15.73 -7.52 7.48
N LEU A 47 14.65 -7.33 6.73
CA LEU A 47 14.13 -5.99 6.47
C LEU A 47 13.71 -5.28 7.76
N GLN A 48 13.22 -6.02 8.76
CA GLN A 48 12.93 -5.51 10.10
C GLN A 48 14.14 -4.84 10.78
N GLY A 49 15.37 -5.35 10.55
CA GLY A 49 16.56 -4.69 11.08
C GLY A 49 16.73 -3.30 10.45
N LEU A 50 16.51 -3.21 9.14
CA LEU A 50 16.61 -1.98 8.38
C LEU A 50 15.54 -0.96 8.82
N THR A 51 14.29 -1.38 9.04
CA THR A 51 13.21 -0.50 9.52
C THR A 51 13.50 0.10 10.89
N PHE A 52 14.15 -0.65 11.78
CA PHE A 52 14.63 -0.13 13.08
C PHE A 52 15.88 0.77 12.99
N GLY A 53 16.46 0.96 11.81
CA GLY A 53 17.66 1.78 11.61
C GLY A 53 18.98 1.02 11.76
N ASP A 54 18.98 -0.32 11.69
CA ASP A 54 20.25 -1.08 11.62
C ASP A 54 20.81 -1.09 10.21
N TYR A 55 21.50 0.00 9.86
CA TYR A 55 22.15 0.16 8.57
C TYR A 55 23.57 -0.38 8.52
N HIS A 56 24.01 -1.15 9.54
CA HIS A 56 25.37 -1.68 9.58
C HIS A 56 25.57 -2.80 8.58
N GLY A 57 26.60 -2.66 7.75
CA GLY A 57 27.01 -3.69 6.81
C GLY A 57 27.30 -5.05 7.48
N SER A 58 26.63 -6.10 6.99
CA SER A 58 26.75 -7.48 7.52
C SER A 58 27.75 -8.34 6.74
N ILE A 59 27.80 -8.19 5.42
CA ILE A 59 28.78 -8.87 4.55
C ILE A 59 29.37 -7.89 3.53
N THR A 60 30.47 -8.26 2.89
CA THR A 60 31.09 -7.48 1.82
C THR A 60 30.45 -7.74 0.45
N ALA A 61 30.56 -6.77 -0.46
CA ALA A 61 30.20 -6.92 -1.88
C ALA A 61 30.91 -8.12 -2.54
N ALA A 62 32.18 -8.38 -2.18
CA ALA A 62 32.91 -9.56 -2.64
C ALA A 62 32.34 -10.89 -2.16
N GLU A 63 31.72 -10.90 -0.98
CA GLU A 63 31.02 -12.07 -0.45
C GLU A 63 29.67 -12.23 -1.13
N LEU A 64 28.89 -11.15 -1.28
CA LEU A 64 27.58 -11.18 -1.94
C LEU A 64 27.68 -11.68 -3.39
N LYS A 65 28.68 -11.24 -4.17
CA LYS A 65 28.93 -11.71 -5.56
C LYS A 65 29.18 -13.22 -5.69
N LYS A 66 29.51 -13.92 -4.59
CA LYS A 66 29.63 -15.40 -4.59
C LYS A 66 28.30 -16.10 -4.37
N ARG A 67 27.24 -15.34 -4.06
CA ARG A 67 25.92 -15.84 -3.70
C ARG A 67 24.86 -15.56 -4.78
N GLY A 68 25.13 -14.64 -5.69
CA GLY A 68 24.26 -14.36 -6.82
C GLY A 68 24.89 -13.41 -7.83
N ASP A 69 24.26 -13.32 -9.00
CA ASP A 69 24.64 -12.44 -10.12
C ASP A 69 23.52 -11.47 -10.54
N ILE A 70 22.34 -11.58 -9.92
CA ILE A 70 21.24 -10.62 -10.01
C ILE A 70 20.68 -10.31 -8.61
N GLY A 71 20.18 -9.10 -8.40
CA GLY A 71 19.40 -8.77 -7.22
C GLY A 71 19.42 -7.30 -6.81
N ILE A 72 18.89 -7.03 -5.62
CA ILE A 72 18.58 -5.69 -5.11
C ILE A 72 18.92 -5.57 -3.62
N GLY A 73 18.98 -4.35 -3.09
CA GLY A 73 19.31 -4.06 -1.69
C GLY A 73 19.80 -2.62 -1.48
N THR A 74 20.58 -2.39 -0.43
CA THR A 74 21.21 -1.10 -0.12
C THR A 74 22.65 -1.29 0.41
N PHE A 75 23.31 -0.22 0.83
CA PHE A 75 24.68 -0.21 1.34
C PHE A 75 24.76 0.23 2.80
N ASP A 76 25.92 0.03 3.42
CA ASP A 76 26.19 0.44 4.80
C ASP A 76 25.87 1.93 4.98
N GLY A 77 25.15 2.25 6.07
CA GLY A 77 24.59 3.58 6.30
C GLY A 77 23.46 3.96 5.34
N LEU A 78 22.74 3.02 4.74
CA LEU A 78 21.64 3.26 3.78
C LEU A 78 22.06 4.16 2.61
N ASN A 79 23.30 3.98 2.14
CA ASN A 79 23.92 4.86 1.16
C ASN A 79 23.51 4.50 -0.28
N GLY A 80 22.28 4.86 -0.63
CA GLY A 80 21.68 4.67 -1.94
C GLY A 80 21.29 3.23 -2.25
N GLU A 81 20.90 3.01 -3.49
CA GLU A 81 20.21 1.79 -3.92
C GLU A 81 21.18 0.82 -4.59
N MET A 82 21.15 -0.43 -4.16
CA MET A 82 21.98 -1.49 -4.74
C MET A 82 21.26 -2.19 -5.88
N ILE A 83 21.92 -2.32 -7.02
CA ILE A 83 21.47 -3.13 -8.15
C ILE A 83 22.59 -4.10 -8.50
N THR A 84 22.34 -5.40 -8.35
CA THR A 84 23.23 -6.46 -8.84
C THR A 84 22.73 -6.91 -10.21
N LEU A 85 23.58 -6.80 -11.23
CA LEU A 85 23.26 -7.20 -12.59
C LEU A 85 24.49 -7.79 -13.27
N ASP A 86 24.34 -9.00 -13.81
CA ASP A 86 25.40 -9.76 -14.49
C ASP A 86 26.67 -9.87 -13.62
N GLY A 87 26.50 -10.09 -12.31
CA GLY A 87 27.58 -10.22 -11.31
C GLY A 87 28.28 -8.90 -10.94
N THR A 88 27.83 -7.77 -11.48
CA THR A 88 28.32 -6.44 -11.12
C THR A 88 27.35 -5.77 -10.16
N ILE A 89 27.87 -5.17 -9.08
CA ILE A 89 27.07 -4.44 -8.10
C ILE A 89 27.22 -2.95 -8.41
N TYR A 90 26.08 -2.30 -8.63
CA TYR A 90 25.96 -0.87 -8.87
C TYR A 90 25.31 -0.20 -7.67
N ARG A 91 25.75 1.01 -7.35
CA ARG A 91 25.05 1.95 -6.47
C ARG A 91 24.39 3.01 -7.32
N ALA A 92 23.08 3.19 -7.21
CA ALA A 92 22.42 4.42 -7.59
C ALA A 92 22.38 5.34 -6.36
N ALA A 93 23.11 6.44 -6.43
CA ALA A 93 23.29 7.36 -5.31
C ALA A 93 22.22 8.46 -5.31
N ALA A 94 21.96 9.06 -4.15
CA ALA A 94 21.03 10.19 -4.00
C ALA A 94 21.39 11.45 -4.80
N ASP A 95 22.59 11.53 -5.40
CA ASP A 95 22.94 12.60 -6.34
C ASP A 95 22.56 12.29 -7.81
N GLY A 96 21.95 11.12 -8.04
CA GLY A 96 21.49 10.63 -9.35
C GLY A 96 22.57 9.92 -10.16
N SER A 97 23.79 9.80 -9.64
CA SER A 97 24.86 9.05 -10.31
C SER A 97 24.74 7.55 -10.05
N VAL A 98 25.25 6.77 -11.00
CA VAL A 98 25.43 5.32 -10.83
C VAL A 98 26.91 4.98 -10.88
N GLU A 99 27.39 4.21 -9.90
CA GLU A 99 28.78 3.78 -9.82
C GLU A 99 28.90 2.26 -9.60
N VAL A 100 30.03 1.69 -10.04
CA VAL A 100 30.38 0.31 -9.71
C VAL A 100 31.02 0.29 -8.33
N VAL A 101 30.48 -0.54 -7.46
CA VAL A 101 30.86 -0.58 -6.05
C VAL A 101 32.11 -1.44 -5.85
N PRO A 102 33.07 -0.99 -5.01
CA PRO A 102 34.28 -1.76 -4.71
C PRO A 102 33.94 -3.01 -3.88
N ASP A 103 34.83 -4.01 -3.97
CA ASP A 103 34.63 -5.32 -3.38
C ASP A 103 34.59 -5.33 -1.84
N ASP A 104 35.14 -4.30 -1.19
CA ASP A 104 35.16 -4.12 0.26
C ASP A 104 34.01 -3.29 0.82
N GLU A 105 33.12 -2.77 -0.02
CA GLU A 105 31.87 -2.15 0.43
C GLU A 105 31.02 -3.16 1.19
N THR A 106 30.39 -2.74 2.28
CA THR A 106 29.57 -3.61 3.12
C THR A 106 28.07 -3.37 2.90
N ILE A 107 27.29 -4.43 3.11
CA ILE A 107 25.88 -4.51 2.71
C ILE A 107 25.05 -4.89 3.94
N PRO A 108 24.14 -4.01 4.39
CA PRO A 108 23.27 -4.28 5.55
C PRO A 108 22.06 -5.13 5.16
N PHE A 109 21.53 -4.95 3.95
CA PHE A 109 20.37 -5.67 3.45
C PHE A 109 20.44 -5.87 1.94
N SER A 110 20.14 -7.08 1.48
CA SER A 110 20.09 -7.42 0.05
C SER A 110 19.43 -8.77 -0.19
N ASN A 111 18.86 -8.96 -1.38
CA ASN A 111 18.45 -10.25 -1.92
C ASN A 111 19.12 -10.49 -3.27
N VAL A 112 19.79 -11.63 -3.42
CA VAL A 112 20.42 -12.05 -4.70
C VAL A 112 20.15 -13.52 -5.00
N THR A 113 20.20 -13.88 -6.29
CA THR A 113 20.25 -15.28 -6.76
C THR A 113 21.23 -15.39 -7.93
N PHE A 114 21.57 -16.61 -8.32
CA PHE A 114 22.26 -16.88 -9.59
C PHE A 114 21.24 -17.09 -10.71
N PHE A 115 20.88 -16.02 -11.39
CA PHE A 115 19.74 -15.93 -12.30
C PHE A 115 19.75 -17.03 -13.36
N ASP A 116 18.72 -17.87 -13.39
CA ASP A 116 18.46 -18.85 -14.43
C ASP A 116 17.09 -18.64 -15.05
N THR A 117 17.04 -18.41 -16.35
CA THR A 117 15.76 -18.07 -16.99
C THR A 117 14.91 -19.32 -17.22
N ASP A 118 13.81 -19.41 -16.49
CA ASP A 118 12.80 -20.46 -16.63
C ASP A 118 11.74 -20.08 -17.68
N GLU A 119 11.35 -18.81 -17.71
CA GLU A 119 10.29 -18.31 -18.58
C GLU A 119 10.67 -16.97 -19.22
N LYS A 120 10.19 -16.76 -20.45
CA LYS A 120 10.36 -15.50 -21.18
C LYS A 120 9.04 -14.98 -21.74
N ALA A 121 8.88 -13.67 -21.71
CA ALA A 121 7.75 -12.99 -22.34
C ALA A 121 8.18 -11.66 -22.96
N GLU A 122 7.38 -11.16 -23.91
CA GLU A 122 7.52 -9.80 -24.42
C GLU A 122 6.50 -8.92 -23.68
N LEU A 123 6.95 -7.75 -23.23
CA LEU A 123 6.13 -6.71 -22.65
C LEU A 123 6.00 -5.56 -23.64
N SER A 124 4.79 -5.06 -23.85
CA SER A 124 4.53 -3.90 -24.69
C SER A 124 3.24 -3.21 -24.26
N GLY A 125 3.24 -1.88 -24.25
CA GLY A 125 2.07 -1.09 -23.85
C GLY A 125 1.70 -1.32 -22.39
N VAL A 126 2.71 -1.29 -21.51
CA VAL A 126 2.49 -1.30 -20.06
C VAL A 126 2.49 0.15 -19.61
N ASP A 127 1.32 0.67 -19.24
CA ASP A 127 1.13 2.11 -19.03
C ASP A 127 1.33 2.56 -17.57
N SER A 128 1.67 1.64 -16.65
CA SER A 128 1.98 1.93 -15.25
C SER A 128 2.75 0.78 -14.57
N ILE A 129 3.31 1.05 -13.38
CA ILE A 129 3.90 -0.01 -12.53
C ILE A 129 2.86 -1.03 -12.08
N THR A 130 1.63 -0.61 -11.79
CA THR A 130 0.52 -1.50 -11.44
C THR A 130 0.19 -2.44 -12.60
N ALA A 131 0.13 -1.92 -13.83
CA ALA A 131 -0.09 -2.74 -15.02
C ALA A 131 1.07 -3.74 -15.27
N LEU A 132 2.30 -3.41 -14.86
CA LEU A 132 3.40 -4.37 -14.85
C LEU A 132 3.16 -5.44 -13.78
N GLN A 133 2.89 -5.03 -12.54
CA GLN A 133 2.66 -5.93 -11.41
C GLN A 133 1.51 -6.89 -11.68
N ASP A 134 0.41 -6.46 -12.29
CA ASP A 134 -0.70 -7.33 -12.68
C ASP A 134 -0.26 -8.43 -13.65
N LYS A 135 0.50 -8.06 -14.68
CA LYS A 135 1.07 -9.04 -15.64
C LYS A 135 2.03 -10.01 -14.98
N LEU A 136 2.81 -9.54 -14.02
CA LEU A 136 3.71 -10.39 -13.24
C LEU A 136 2.93 -11.28 -12.27
N ASN A 137 1.85 -10.79 -11.68
CA ASN A 137 0.97 -11.55 -10.78
C ASN A 137 0.23 -12.66 -11.53
N GLU A 138 -0.15 -12.46 -12.80
CA GLU A 138 -0.64 -13.54 -13.66
C GLU A 138 0.37 -14.71 -13.74
N LYS A 139 1.67 -14.41 -13.80
CA LYS A 139 2.74 -15.42 -13.78
C LYS A 139 2.91 -16.05 -12.40
N VAL A 140 2.77 -15.28 -11.34
CA VAL A 140 2.78 -15.80 -9.97
C VAL A 140 1.60 -16.75 -9.72
N ASP A 141 0.42 -16.43 -10.24
CA ASP A 141 -0.76 -17.31 -10.18
C ASP A 141 -0.59 -18.58 -11.01
N GLU A 142 0.07 -18.47 -12.17
CA GLU A 142 0.42 -19.60 -13.03
C GLU A 142 1.40 -20.57 -12.34
N PHE A 143 2.45 -20.04 -11.71
CA PHE A 143 3.57 -20.84 -11.19
C PHE A 143 3.53 -21.10 -9.67
N GLY A 144 2.68 -20.39 -8.93
CA GLY A 144 2.40 -20.56 -7.51
C GLY A 144 2.87 -19.40 -6.63
N LYS A 145 1.91 -18.73 -5.97
CA LYS A 145 2.13 -17.56 -5.09
C LYS A 145 3.06 -17.72 -3.87
N ASN A 146 3.45 -18.95 -3.56
CA ASN A 146 4.28 -19.28 -2.39
C ASN A 146 5.77 -19.50 -2.75
N ARG A 147 6.17 -19.23 -3.99
CA ARG A 147 7.56 -19.34 -4.49
C ARG A 147 8.17 -17.96 -4.64
N PHE A 148 9.50 -17.85 -4.58
CA PHE A 148 10.19 -16.61 -4.95
C PHE A 148 10.31 -16.52 -6.47
N TYR A 149 10.33 -15.31 -6.98
CA TYR A 149 10.62 -15.05 -8.38
C TYR A 149 11.64 -13.94 -8.48
N PHE A 150 12.71 -14.15 -9.25
CA PHE A 150 13.53 -13.05 -9.73
C PHE A 150 13.11 -12.71 -11.15
N ILE A 151 13.15 -11.43 -11.49
CA ILE A 151 12.90 -10.97 -12.84
C ILE A 151 14.01 -10.08 -13.35
N ARG A 152 14.16 -10.12 -14.67
CA ARG A 152 14.97 -9.22 -15.46
C ARG A 152 14.12 -8.71 -16.60
N ILE A 153 13.96 -7.39 -16.71
CA ILE A 153 13.25 -6.76 -17.82
C ILE A 153 14.22 -5.83 -18.54
N ASP A 154 14.65 -6.20 -19.74
CA ASP A 154 15.49 -5.35 -20.59
C ASP A 154 14.63 -4.69 -21.67
N GLY A 155 14.67 -3.35 -21.77
CA GLY A 155 13.85 -2.67 -22.76
C GLY A 155 13.96 -1.16 -22.75
N THR A 156 12.97 -0.54 -23.39
CA THR A 156 12.79 0.91 -23.47
C THR A 156 11.57 1.31 -22.66
N PHE A 157 11.78 2.26 -21.76
CA PHE A 157 10.79 2.80 -20.85
C PHE A 157 10.48 4.24 -21.27
N SER A 158 9.24 4.52 -21.62
CA SER A 158 8.82 5.89 -21.95
C SER A 158 8.86 6.78 -20.71
N GLU A 159 8.65 6.19 -19.54
CA GLU A 159 8.73 6.83 -18.23
C GLU A 159 9.34 5.87 -17.21
N MET A 160 10.16 6.41 -16.31
CA MET A 160 10.81 5.68 -15.23
C MET A 160 11.02 6.65 -14.06
N ASN A 161 10.26 6.45 -12.98
CA ASN A 161 10.34 7.23 -11.75
C ASN A 161 11.06 6.39 -10.70
N VAL A 162 12.16 6.89 -10.18
CA VAL A 162 12.96 6.18 -9.18
C VAL A 162 13.33 7.07 -8.01
N ARG A 163 13.72 6.47 -6.88
CA ARG A 163 14.33 7.17 -5.75
C ARG A 163 15.69 6.59 -5.36
N SER A 164 16.41 7.33 -4.52
CA SER A 164 17.60 6.85 -3.81
C SER A 164 17.81 7.61 -2.51
N GLU A 165 18.24 6.91 -1.46
CA GLU A 165 18.46 7.43 -0.11
C GLU A 165 19.83 8.11 0.05
N TYR A 166 19.88 9.17 0.86
CA TYR A 166 21.14 9.75 1.31
C TYR A 166 21.81 8.85 2.35
N ALA A 167 23.14 8.77 2.28
CA ALA A 167 23.95 8.14 3.31
C ALA A 167 23.64 8.73 4.70
N GLN A 168 23.35 7.85 5.64
CA GLN A 168 23.02 8.15 7.02
C GLN A 168 24.28 8.20 7.88
N GLU A 169 24.22 8.98 8.97
CA GLU A 169 25.26 9.03 10.00
C GLU A 169 24.69 8.57 11.35
N GLU A 170 25.52 7.95 12.19
CA GLU A 170 25.10 7.55 13.53
C GLU A 170 24.76 8.76 14.44
N PRO A 171 23.72 8.66 15.29
CA PRO A 171 22.80 7.53 15.42
C PRO A 171 21.82 7.49 14.23
N TYR A 172 21.68 6.30 13.64
CA TYR A 172 20.78 6.10 12.51
C TYR A 172 19.32 6.36 12.88
N LYS A 173 18.60 7.01 11.96
CA LYS A 173 17.16 7.20 12.04
C LYS A 173 16.44 5.89 11.72
N PRO A 174 15.19 5.69 12.21
CA PRO A 174 14.32 4.65 11.68
C PRO A 174 14.07 4.87 10.18
N LEU A 175 13.85 3.79 9.42
CA LEU A 175 13.73 3.86 7.96
C LEU A 175 12.56 4.73 7.51
N ALA A 176 11.42 4.68 8.20
CA ALA A 176 10.28 5.55 7.88
C ALA A 176 10.67 7.05 7.91
N GLU A 177 11.47 7.47 8.91
CA GLU A 177 11.94 8.87 9.00
C GLU A 177 12.96 9.19 7.89
N VAL A 178 13.80 8.24 7.49
CA VAL A 178 14.72 8.42 6.36
C VAL A 178 13.95 8.59 5.06
N LEU A 179 12.93 7.75 4.81
CA LEU A 179 12.12 7.87 3.61
C LEU A 179 11.43 9.24 3.57
N GLU A 180 10.91 9.75 4.68
CA GLU A 180 10.30 11.09 4.71
C GLU A 180 11.30 12.26 4.49
N THR A 181 12.56 12.12 4.91
CA THR A 181 13.45 13.30 5.06
C THR A 181 14.73 13.25 4.22
N ASP A 182 15.19 12.05 3.87
CA ASP A 182 16.54 11.78 3.40
C ASP A 182 16.54 10.88 2.15
N GLN A 183 15.71 11.20 1.17
CA GLN A 183 15.73 10.59 -0.17
C GLN A 183 15.67 11.63 -1.30
N THR A 184 15.96 11.20 -2.53
CA THR A 184 15.84 12.02 -3.74
C THR A 184 15.13 11.25 -4.83
N PHE A 185 14.24 11.94 -5.55
CA PHE A 185 13.45 11.42 -6.66
C PHE A 185 14.04 11.82 -8.00
N PHE A 186 13.94 10.91 -8.96
CA PHE A 186 14.39 11.12 -10.33
C PHE A 186 13.39 10.58 -11.33
N ASP A 187 12.99 11.46 -12.25
CA ASP A 187 12.19 11.11 -13.41
C ASP A 187 13.05 11.00 -14.67
N TYR A 188 12.95 9.87 -15.34
CA TYR A 188 13.62 9.62 -16.60
C TYR A 188 12.60 9.33 -17.70
N GLU A 189 12.69 10.09 -18.78
CA GLU A 189 11.87 9.86 -19.97
C GLU A 189 12.68 9.13 -21.05
N ASN A 190 12.01 8.26 -21.81
CA ASN A 190 12.54 7.58 -22.99
C ASN A 190 13.92 6.93 -22.74
N ILE A 191 14.01 6.18 -21.65
CA ILE A 191 15.26 5.60 -21.18
C ILE A 191 15.35 4.10 -21.52
N GLU A 192 16.52 3.67 -21.96
CA GLU A 192 16.82 2.25 -22.17
C GLU A 192 17.57 1.72 -20.94
N GLY A 193 17.22 0.53 -20.48
CA GLY A 193 17.88 -0.07 -19.33
C GLY A 193 17.33 -1.43 -18.94
N THR A 194 17.66 -1.81 -17.72
CA THR A 194 17.29 -3.10 -17.13
C THR A 194 16.59 -2.86 -15.79
N VAL A 195 15.39 -3.42 -15.63
CA VAL A 195 14.75 -3.60 -14.32
C VAL A 195 15.17 -4.95 -13.76
N VAL A 196 15.56 -4.95 -12.49
CA VAL A 196 15.82 -6.14 -11.69
C VAL A 196 14.79 -6.18 -10.58
N GLY A 197 14.12 -7.31 -10.40
CA GLY A 197 13.06 -7.42 -9.40
C GLY A 197 13.04 -8.73 -8.65
N LEU A 198 12.47 -8.68 -7.45
CA LEU A 198 12.18 -9.81 -6.59
C LEU A 198 10.67 -9.83 -6.29
N TYR A 199 10.03 -10.98 -6.45
CA TYR A 199 8.78 -11.29 -5.78
C TYR A 199 9.06 -12.09 -4.52
N CYS A 200 8.55 -11.60 -3.40
CA CYS A 200 8.62 -12.26 -2.13
C CYS A 200 7.22 -12.75 -1.69
N PRO A 201 7.04 -14.04 -1.36
CA PRO A 201 5.76 -14.59 -0.94
C PRO A 201 5.16 -13.93 0.31
N PRO A 202 3.82 -13.86 0.44
CA PRO A 202 3.16 -13.26 1.61
C PRO A 202 3.54 -13.83 2.99
N TYR A 203 3.99 -15.10 3.06
CA TYR A 203 4.38 -15.72 4.34
C TYR A 203 5.75 -15.25 4.86
N MET A 204 6.47 -14.43 4.10
CA MET A 204 7.80 -13.93 4.43
C MET A 204 7.77 -12.51 5.03
N SER A 205 6.59 -11.96 5.33
CA SER A 205 6.37 -10.57 5.79
C SER A 205 7.24 -10.14 6.97
N ASP A 206 7.61 -11.06 7.86
CA ASP A 206 8.44 -10.76 9.03
C ASP A 206 9.94 -10.64 8.66
N LEU A 207 10.35 -11.13 7.50
CA LEU A 207 11.76 -11.24 7.09
C LEU A 207 12.12 -10.30 5.96
N ASN A 208 11.14 -9.97 5.10
CA ASN A 208 11.34 -9.21 3.87
C ASN A 208 10.01 -8.55 3.46
N ALA A 209 10.06 -7.60 2.54
CA ALA A 209 8.85 -7.03 1.98
C ALA A 209 8.18 -7.99 1.01
N THR A 210 6.86 -8.12 1.11
CA THR A 210 6.07 -9.07 0.30
C THR A 210 5.59 -8.43 -1.00
N GLY A 211 5.41 -9.23 -2.04
CA GLY A 211 5.05 -8.74 -3.37
C GLY A 211 6.28 -8.38 -4.19
N TRP A 212 6.13 -7.47 -5.15
CA TRP A 212 7.19 -7.09 -6.09
C TRP A 212 8.00 -5.89 -5.61
N HIS A 213 9.31 -6.07 -5.51
CA HIS A 213 10.31 -5.03 -5.21
C HIS A 213 11.24 -4.89 -6.41
N LEU A 214 11.32 -3.69 -6.99
CA LEU A 214 11.95 -3.46 -8.30
C LEU A 214 12.99 -2.33 -8.26
N HIS A 215 14.19 -2.57 -8.78
CA HIS A 215 15.22 -1.55 -9.00
C HIS A 215 15.54 -1.41 -10.50
N PHE A 216 16.04 -0.25 -10.90
CA PHE A 216 16.39 0.07 -12.29
C PHE A 216 17.84 0.51 -12.45
N VAL A 217 18.45 0.14 -13.58
CA VAL A 217 19.71 0.73 -14.05
C VAL A 217 19.70 0.95 -15.57
N SER A 218 20.09 2.15 -16.02
CA SER A 218 20.15 2.51 -17.43
C SER A 218 21.21 1.72 -18.20
N THR A 219 21.03 1.53 -19.51
CA THR A 219 21.96 0.79 -20.38
C THR A 219 23.38 1.38 -20.35
N ASP A 220 23.50 2.70 -20.23
CA ASP A 220 24.78 3.40 -20.13
C ASP A 220 25.37 3.43 -18.70
N ARG A 221 24.67 2.84 -17.72
CA ARG A 221 25.05 2.76 -16.31
C ARG A 221 25.29 4.13 -15.68
N SER A 222 24.48 5.12 -16.06
CA SER A 222 24.58 6.49 -15.54
C SER A 222 23.41 6.91 -14.66
N LYS A 223 22.29 6.18 -14.72
CA LYS A 223 21.02 6.48 -14.03
C LYS A 223 20.42 5.20 -13.46
N GLY A 224 19.81 5.28 -12.29
CA GLY A 224 19.20 4.13 -11.62
C GLY A 224 18.53 4.53 -10.32
N GLY A 225 17.99 3.53 -9.61
CA GLY A 225 17.35 3.71 -8.31
C GLY A 225 16.29 2.64 -8.04
N HIS A 226 15.62 2.75 -6.90
CA HIS A 226 14.42 1.98 -6.56
C HIS A 226 13.23 2.51 -7.36
N ILE A 227 12.45 1.62 -8.00
CA ILE A 227 11.37 2.01 -8.92
C ILE A 227 10.10 2.32 -8.16
N LEU A 228 9.52 3.49 -8.43
CA LEU A 228 8.22 3.91 -7.91
C LEU A 228 7.15 3.90 -9.02
N GLY A 229 7.57 4.13 -10.27
CA GLY A 229 6.70 4.18 -11.44
C GLY A 229 7.46 3.88 -12.71
N LEU A 230 6.76 3.31 -13.71
CA LEU A 230 7.32 3.10 -15.04
C LEU A 230 6.23 2.98 -16.11
N LYS A 231 6.63 3.23 -17.36
CA LYS A 231 5.87 2.88 -18.58
C LYS A 231 6.77 2.14 -19.55
N ILE A 232 6.30 1.01 -20.08
CA ILE A 232 7.06 0.16 -21.00
C ILE A 232 6.50 0.28 -22.41
N ASP A 233 7.33 0.82 -23.32
CA ASP A 233 7.04 0.79 -24.75
C ASP A 233 7.21 -0.62 -25.30
N LYS A 234 8.40 -1.18 -25.05
CA LYS A 234 8.76 -2.54 -25.41
C LYS A 234 9.90 -3.06 -24.52
N ALA A 235 9.74 -4.26 -23.97
CA ALA A 235 10.79 -4.94 -23.22
C ALA A 235 10.70 -6.48 -23.35
N GLU A 236 11.81 -7.16 -23.08
CA GLU A 236 11.86 -8.61 -22.86
C GLU A 236 11.86 -8.88 -21.35
N LEU A 237 10.88 -9.64 -20.88
CA LEU A 237 10.81 -10.17 -19.52
C LEU A 237 11.44 -11.55 -19.49
N SER A 238 12.38 -11.76 -18.56
CA SER A 238 12.88 -13.07 -18.15
C SER A 238 12.52 -13.30 -16.68
N ILE A 239 12.03 -14.49 -16.35
CA ILE A 239 11.63 -14.90 -15.00
C ILE A 239 12.47 -16.11 -14.58
N ASP A 240 12.95 -16.09 -13.36
CA ASP A 240 13.61 -17.18 -12.64
C ASP A 240 12.72 -17.55 -11.45
N ILE A 241 12.37 -18.83 -11.31
CA ILE A 241 11.54 -19.31 -10.21
C ILE A 241 12.37 -20.07 -9.18
N THR A 242 12.71 -19.38 -8.11
CA THR A 242 13.68 -19.82 -7.10
C THR A 242 12.98 -20.41 -5.86
N ASP A 243 13.35 -21.62 -5.43
CA ASP A 243 12.67 -22.37 -4.35
C ASP A 243 13.42 -22.40 -3.00
N GLY A 244 14.72 -22.19 -3.04
CA GLY A 244 15.60 -22.16 -1.89
C GLY A 244 15.64 -20.77 -1.27
N PHE A 245 15.82 -20.74 0.05
CA PHE A 245 16.04 -19.51 0.79
C PHE A 245 17.15 -19.74 1.81
N GLU A 246 18.20 -18.94 1.73
CA GLU A 246 19.26 -18.86 2.72
C GLU A 246 19.41 -17.41 3.17
N MET A 247 19.61 -17.19 4.47
CA MET A 247 19.78 -15.86 5.03
C MET A 247 21.06 -15.80 5.86
N ALA A 248 21.87 -14.77 5.65
CA ALA A 248 22.94 -14.39 6.56
C ALA A 248 22.39 -13.44 7.63
N LEU A 249 22.48 -13.84 8.89
CA LEU A 249 22.11 -12.98 10.03
C LEU A 249 23.23 -11.98 10.34
N PRO A 250 22.91 -10.75 10.78
CA PRO A 250 23.91 -9.80 11.24
C PRO A 250 24.64 -10.33 12.48
N GLU A 251 25.93 -10.01 12.60
CA GLU A 251 26.74 -10.37 13.79
C GLU A 251 26.80 -9.24 14.84
N GLY A 252 26.18 -8.08 14.59
CA GLY A 252 26.25 -6.89 15.44
C GLY A 252 25.43 -6.97 16.73
N ASP A 253 25.85 -6.23 17.76
CA ASP A 253 25.16 -6.16 19.06
C ASP A 253 23.72 -5.61 18.93
N MET A 254 23.48 -4.70 17.97
CA MET A 254 22.16 -4.11 17.72
C MET A 254 21.12 -5.18 17.34
N PHE A 255 21.50 -6.10 16.44
CA PHE A 255 20.65 -7.21 16.03
C PHE A 255 20.29 -8.15 17.20
N ALA A 256 21.22 -8.37 18.14
CA ALA A 256 21.00 -9.22 19.30
C ALA A 256 20.02 -8.61 20.33
N ASP A 257 19.88 -7.28 20.34
CA ASP A 257 19.07 -6.53 21.30
C ASP A 257 17.69 -6.14 20.76
N PHE A 258 17.42 -6.29 19.45
CA PHE A 258 16.11 -5.98 18.86
C PHE A 258 14.99 -6.89 19.37
N ASP A 259 13.83 -6.27 19.65
CA ASP A 259 12.58 -6.98 19.83
C ASP A 259 11.88 -7.15 18.48
N LEU A 260 12.29 -8.18 17.73
CA LEU A 260 11.71 -8.55 16.43
C LEU A 260 10.26 -9.08 16.52
N THR A 261 9.62 -9.01 17.71
CA THR A 261 8.20 -9.34 17.87
C THR A 261 7.28 -8.13 17.73
N ILE A 262 7.85 -6.93 17.61
CA ILE A 262 7.13 -5.69 17.31
C ILE A 262 6.61 -5.78 15.88
N ASP A 263 5.32 -5.52 15.70
CA ASP A 263 4.69 -5.45 14.38
C ASP A 263 5.18 -4.19 13.65
N GLN A 264 5.80 -4.39 12.49
CA GLN A 264 6.29 -3.35 11.59
C GLN A 264 5.74 -3.54 10.19
N SER A 265 4.62 -4.26 10.05
CA SER A 265 4.00 -4.50 8.74
C SER A 265 3.70 -3.19 8.00
N GLU A 266 3.18 -2.19 8.71
CA GLU A 266 2.97 -0.84 8.17
C GLU A 266 4.29 -0.20 7.72
N ASP A 267 5.32 -0.17 8.58
CA ASP A 267 6.62 0.42 8.23
C ASP A 267 7.26 -0.28 7.02
N ILE A 268 7.19 -1.62 6.96
CA ILE A 268 7.72 -2.42 5.83
C ILE A 268 6.95 -2.13 4.54
N GLU A 269 5.62 -2.01 4.61
CA GLU A 269 4.84 -1.60 3.44
C GLU A 269 5.21 -0.19 2.96
N LYS A 270 5.50 0.74 3.87
CA LYS A 270 5.98 2.09 3.54
C LYS A 270 7.36 2.11 2.86
N VAL A 271 8.18 1.07 3.06
CA VAL A 271 9.49 0.95 2.41
C VAL A 271 9.35 0.65 0.92
N GLU A 272 8.50 -0.30 0.55
CA GLU A 272 8.39 -0.73 -0.86
C GLU A 272 7.32 0.02 -1.65
N LYS A 273 6.37 0.61 -0.94
CA LYS A 273 5.40 1.52 -1.53
C LYS A 273 5.97 2.92 -1.42
N ASN A 274 5.60 3.77 -2.35
CA ASN A 274 5.86 5.19 -2.22
C ASN A 274 5.15 5.67 -0.93
N THR A 275 5.89 5.82 0.17
CA THR A 275 5.61 6.88 1.16
C THR A 275 6.35 8.12 0.74
N ASP A 276 5.93 8.59 -0.43
CA ASP A 276 5.84 9.99 -0.78
C ASP A 276 4.54 10.15 -1.57
N ASP A 277 3.43 9.94 -0.83
CA ASP A 277 2.15 10.60 -1.08
C ASP A 277 2.13 12.00 -0.43
N ASP A 278 3.33 12.58 -0.19
CA ASP A 278 3.54 13.93 0.31
C ASP A 278 4.56 14.67 -0.57
N THR A 279 4.29 14.76 -1.88
CA THR A 279 4.26 16.01 -2.65
C THR A 279 4.26 15.76 -4.18
N THR A 280 3.09 16.02 -4.78
CA THR A 280 2.91 16.55 -6.15
C THR A 280 3.10 15.65 -7.37
N GLU A 281 2.30 14.58 -7.49
CA GLU A 281 1.41 14.43 -8.66
C GLU A 281 0.00 14.09 -8.18
N ASP A 282 -0.63 15.13 -7.64
CA ASP A 282 -1.84 15.09 -6.83
C ASP A 282 -3.13 14.79 -7.62
N THR A 283 -3.00 14.17 -8.78
CA THR A 283 -4.04 14.25 -9.79
C THR A 283 -3.82 13.14 -10.81
N THR A 284 -4.36 11.94 -10.56
CA THR A 284 -4.37 10.85 -11.54
C THR A 284 -5.73 10.82 -12.24
N VAL A 285 -5.79 10.46 -13.52
CA VAL A 285 -7.08 10.26 -14.21
C VAL A 285 -7.37 8.76 -14.20
N SER A 286 -8.49 8.36 -13.61
CA SER A 286 -8.94 6.97 -13.58
C SER A 286 -9.29 6.46 -14.98
N GLU A 287 -9.37 5.14 -15.15
CA GLU A 287 -9.72 4.51 -16.44
C GLU A 287 -11.08 4.95 -17.00
N ASP A 288 -12.01 5.36 -16.12
CA ASP A 288 -13.34 5.86 -16.49
C ASP A 288 -13.41 7.39 -16.61
N GLY A 289 -12.26 8.08 -16.49
CA GLY A 289 -12.07 9.47 -16.89
C GLY A 289 -12.33 10.50 -15.80
N VAL A 290 -12.43 10.10 -14.53
CA VAL A 290 -12.48 11.04 -13.40
C VAL A 290 -11.09 11.35 -12.88
N THR A 291 -10.95 12.48 -12.21
CA THR A 291 -9.68 12.88 -11.60
C THR A 291 -9.64 12.37 -10.16
N LEU A 292 -8.59 11.69 -9.74
CA LEU A 292 -8.33 11.26 -8.36
C LEU A 292 -7.21 12.12 -7.77
N SER A 293 -7.34 12.54 -6.51
CA SER A 293 -6.38 13.46 -5.88
C SER A 293 -6.17 13.17 -4.39
N GLY A 294 -4.92 13.22 -3.92
CA GLY A 294 -4.58 13.18 -2.50
C GLY A 294 -4.66 14.56 -1.82
N ASP A 295 -4.93 15.64 -2.56
CA ASP A 295 -4.78 17.03 -2.14
C ASP A 295 -5.83 17.39 -1.10
N SER A 296 -5.43 17.30 0.16
CA SER A 296 -6.27 17.73 1.26
C SER A 296 -6.10 19.20 1.59
N SER A 297 -5.23 19.95 0.89
CA SER A 297 -4.81 21.30 1.30
C SER A 297 -5.96 22.32 1.33
N ASP A 298 -7.03 22.08 0.56
CA ASP A 298 -8.24 22.88 0.53
C ASP A 298 -9.40 22.32 1.37
N PHE A 299 -9.14 21.31 2.17
CA PHE A 299 -10.05 20.80 3.19
C PHE A 299 -9.79 21.42 4.56
N VAL A 300 -10.80 21.33 5.43
CA VAL A 300 -10.75 21.76 6.81
C VAL A 300 -11.48 20.76 7.71
N LEU A 301 -11.03 20.66 8.96
CA LEU A 301 -11.77 20.00 10.02
C LEU A 301 -13.08 20.74 10.28
N LEU A 302 -14.20 20.03 10.15
CA LEU A 302 -15.53 20.62 10.36
C LEU A 302 -15.76 21.03 11.81
N SER A 303 -15.11 20.36 12.77
CA SER A 303 -15.14 20.74 14.19
C SER A 303 -14.52 22.11 14.45
N GLU A 304 -13.62 22.59 13.58
CA GLU A 304 -13.04 23.92 13.66
C GLU A 304 -13.88 24.96 12.93
N ALA A 305 -14.34 24.62 11.71
CA ALA A 305 -15.12 25.54 10.88
C ALA A 305 -16.56 25.74 11.39
N VAL A 306 -17.18 24.68 11.93
CA VAL A 306 -18.54 24.67 12.47
C VAL A 306 -18.56 24.01 13.87
N PRO A 307 -18.01 24.67 14.92
CA PRO A 307 -17.84 24.06 16.25
C PRO A 307 -19.13 23.61 16.94
N ASP A 308 -20.28 24.18 16.52
CA ASP A 308 -21.59 23.83 17.04
C ASP A 308 -22.18 22.58 16.36
N ALA A 309 -21.57 22.02 15.32
CA ALA A 309 -22.01 20.75 14.74
C ALA A 309 -21.81 19.60 15.73
N ILE A 310 -22.70 18.61 15.67
CA ILE A 310 -22.56 17.33 16.37
C ILE A 310 -22.09 16.30 15.35
N LEU A 311 -20.97 15.63 15.60
CA LEU A 311 -20.46 14.60 14.70
C LEU A 311 -20.90 13.22 15.20
N GLU A 312 -21.58 12.47 14.34
CA GLU A 312 -21.92 11.07 14.52
C GLU A 312 -21.56 10.32 13.23
N ILE A 313 -20.27 10.34 12.89
CA ILE A 313 -19.72 9.83 11.64
C ILE A 313 -20.01 8.34 11.53
N ARG A 314 -21.00 7.98 10.72
CA ARG A 314 -21.60 6.63 10.72
C ARG A 314 -20.66 5.58 10.17
N TYR A 315 -19.88 5.94 9.15
CA TYR A 315 -18.96 5.04 8.47
C TYR A 315 -17.66 4.77 9.26
N TYR A 316 -17.32 5.58 10.26
CA TYR A 316 -16.31 5.23 11.26
C TYR A 316 -16.78 4.13 12.24
N SER A 317 -18.10 3.98 12.39
CA SER A 317 -18.73 2.98 13.25
C SER A 317 -19.14 1.74 12.46
N THR A 318 -19.57 0.68 13.16
CA THR A 318 -20.14 -0.53 12.53
C THR A 318 -21.65 -0.44 12.31
N TYR A 319 -22.30 0.66 12.70
CA TYR A 319 -23.74 0.84 12.50
C TYR A 319 -24.01 1.68 11.25
N ASN A 320 -23.86 1.03 10.10
CA ASN A 320 -24.15 1.53 8.75
C ASN A 320 -24.69 0.37 7.89
N PHE A 321 -25.00 0.60 6.61
CA PHE A 321 -25.58 -0.42 5.75
C PHE A 321 -24.63 -1.59 5.41
N VAL A 322 -23.31 -1.44 5.57
CA VAL A 322 -22.32 -2.51 5.39
C VAL A 322 -22.26 -3.38 6.64
N GLY A 323 -22.21 -2.76 7.82
CA GLY A 323 -22.12 -3.44 9.11
C GLY A 323 -20.71 -3.58 9.68
N ASP A 324 -19.73 -2.97 9.02
CA ASP A 324 -18.34 -2.84 9.45
C ASP A 324 -17.89 -1.38 9.32
N ARG A 325 -16.74 -1.03 9.90
CA ARG A 325 -16.10 0.27 9.63
C ARG A 325 -15.69 0.31 8.16
N ILE A 326 -15.93 1.43 7.52
CA ILE A 326 -15.65 1.63 6.10
C ILE A 326 -14.20 2.06 5.90
N ASP A 327 -13.56 1.54 4.87
CA ASP A 327 -12.17 1.87 4.55
C ASP A 327 -11.98 3.37 4.33
N GLY A 328 -10.85 3.90 4.80
CA GLY A 328 -10.55 5.34 4.78
C GLY A 328 -11.20 6.16 5.90
N TYR A 329 -12.09 5.61 6.73
CA TYR A 329 -12.54 6.28 7.97
C TYR A 329 -11.63 5.91 9.15
N GLU A 330 -10.57 6.69 9.34
CA GLU A 330 -9.56 6.43 10.37
C GLU A 330 -9.88 7.11 11.71
N GLU A 331 -10.63 8.21 11.67
CA GLU A 331 -11.11 8.93 12.83
C GLU A 331 -12.59 9.31 12.72
N PRO A 332 -13.31 9.51 13.85
CA PRO A 332 -14.70 9.98 13.84
C PRO A 332 -14.80 11.50 13.60
N VAL A 333 -14.08 12.02 12.61
CA VAL A 333 -14.06 13.44 12.22
C VAL A 333 -14.81 13.65 10.91
N ALA A 334 -15.17 14.90 10.62
CA ALA A 334 -15.74 15.29 9.33
C ALA A 334 -14.81 16.32 8.69
N LEU A 335 -14.51 16.12 7.41
CA LEU A 335 -13.75 17.04 6.58
C LEU A 335 -14.67 17.58 5.48
N LEU A 336 -14.46 18.83 5.09
CA LEU A 336 -15.11 19.47 3.95
C LEU A 336 -14.13 20.43 3.30
N THR A 337 -14.33 20.74 2.02
CA THR A 337 -13.66 21.88 1.38
C THR A 337 -13.95 23.16 2.17
N LYS A 338 -12.99 24.10 2.16
CA LYS A 338 -13.10 25.40 2.85
C LYS A 338 -14.41 26.12 2.50
N GLU A 339 -14.80 26.10 1.23
CA GLU A 339 -16.02 26.73 0.70
C GLU A 339 -17.28 26.06 1.25
N ALA A 340 -17.36 24.73 1.22
CA ALA A 340 -18.51 23.99 1.73
C ALA A 340 -18.63 24.15 3.25
N ALA A 341 -17.52 24.11 3.98
CA ALA A 341 -17.50 24.33 5.43
C ALA A 341 -17.96 25.75 5.80
N ALA A 342 -17.53 26.76 5.05
CA ALA A 342 -17.97 28.15 5.26
C ALA A 342 -19.47 28.32 4.99
N ALA A 343 -20.00 27.73 3.92
CA ALA A 343 -21.43 27.75 3.63
C ALA A 343 -22.25 27.01 4.71
N LEU A 344 -21.78 25.83 5.14
CA LEU A 344 -22.44 25.03 6.18
C LEU A 344 -22.45 25.74 7.53
N LYS A 345 -21.44 26.57 7.81
CA LYS A 345 -21.41 27.42 9.00
C LYS A 345 -22.58 28.41 9.02
N GLU A 346 -22.90 29.05 7.91
CA GLU A 346 -24.03 29.98 7.82
C GLU A 346 -25.37 29.25 7.98
N VAL A 347 -25.50 28.02 7.44
CA VAL A 347 -26.65 27.14 7.71
C VAL A 347 -26.79 26.85 9.21
N SER A 348 -25.68 26.51 9.86
CA SER A 348 -25.64 26.19 11.29
C SER A 348 -26.07 27.38 12.15
N ASP A 349 -25.63 28.59 11.80
CA ASP A 349 -26.00 29.81 12.51
C ASP A 349 -27.51 30.13 12.36
N ASP A 350 -28.08 30.01 11.17
CA ASP A 350 -29.52 30.19 10.92
C ASP A 350 -30.38 29.18 11.70
N LEU A 351 -29.95 27.91 11.74
CA LEU A 351 -30.66 26.85 12.45
C LEU A 351 -30.54 27.00 13.97
N ARG A 352 -29.42 27.51 14.47
CA ARG A 352 -29.26 27.86 15.88
C ARG A 352 -30.26 28.90 16.33
N GLU A 353 -30.54 29.92 15.52
CA GLU A 353 -31.58 30.91 15.83
C GLU A 353 -32.98 30.28 15.93
N LYS A 354 -33.21 29.18 15.20
CA LYS A 354 -34.46 28.40 15.23
C LYS A 354 -34.51 27.35 16.35
N GLY A 355 -33.44 27.17 17.12
CA GLY A 355 -33.38 26.22 18.23
C GLY A 355 -32.81 24.85 17.86
N TYR A 356 -32.14 24.73 16.72
CA TYR A 356 -31.54 23.48 16.23
C TYR A 356 -30.01 23.55 16.17
N ARG A 357 -29.35 22.40 16.20
CA ARG A 357 -27.96 22.21 15.81
C ARG A 357 -27.90 21.24 14.64
N LEU A 358 -26.85 21.33 13.83
CA LEU A 358 -26.56 20.32 12.82
C LEU A 358 -26.00 19.07 13.48
N LYS A 359 -26.43 17.90 13.01
CA LYS A 359 -25.82 16.61 13.33
C LYS A 359 -25.40 15.93 12.04
N ILE A 360 -24.11 15.67 11.91
CA ILE A 360 -23.45 15.19 10.69
C ILE A 360 -23.26 13.69 10.78
N PHE A 361 -23.72 12.97 9.76
CA PHE A 361 -23.57 11.52 9.62
C PHE A 361 -22.44 11.17 8.66
N ASP A 362 -22.29 11.95 7.59
CA ASP A 362 -21.20 11.85 6.65
C ASP A 362 -20.86 13.22 6.01
N ALA A 363 -19.62 13.41 5.57
CA ALA A 363 -19.13 14.61 4.89
C ALA A 363 -18.20 14.17 3.75
N TYR A 364 -16.94 14.61 3.72
CA TYR A 364 -15.95 14.02 2.81
C TYR A 364 -15.84 12.51 3.01
N ARG A 365 -15.92 11.77 1.89
CA ARG A 365 -15.80 10.31 1.83
C ARG A 365 -14.74 9.95 0.78
N PRO A 366 -13.58 9.38 1.14
CA PRO A 366 -12.53 9.08 0.16
C PRO A 366 -12.98 8.05 -0.87
N GLN A 367 -12.36 8.05 -2.04
CA GLN A 367 -12.68 7.09 -3.10
C GLN A 367 -12.50 5.64 -2.62
N MET A 368 -11.57 5.33 -1.71
CA MET A 368 -11.42 3.98 -1.15
C MET A 368 -12.66 3.51 -0.36
N ALA A 369 -13.37 4.42 0.31
CA ALA A 369 -14.62 4.11 0.99
C ALA A 369 -15.72 3.75 -0.03
N VAL A 370 -15.73 4.43 -1.18
CA VAL A 370 -16.65 4.13 -2.29
C VAL A 370 -16.32 2.77 -2.90
N THR A 371 -15.04 2.46 -3.10
CA THR A 371 -14.61 1.12 -3.53
C THR A 371 -15.06 0.05 -2.55
N ASN A 372 -14.93 0.28 -1.24
CA ASN A 372 -15.41 -0.66 -0.21
C ASN A 372 -16.95 -0.86 -0.29
N PHE A 373 -17.72 0.19 -0.60
CA PHE A 373 -19.16 0.05 -0.87
C PHE A 373 -19.46 -0.79 -2.11
N VAL A 374 -18.68 -0.64 -3.17
CA VAL A 374 -18.80 -1.42 -4.41
C VAL A 374 -18.50 -2.90 -4.13
N GLU A 375 -17.38 -3.20 -3.48
CA GLU A 375 -16.98 -4.57 -3.11
C GLU A 375 -18.05 -5.23 -2.22
N TRP A 376 -18.54 -4.51 -1.22
CA TRP A 376 -19.65 -4.98 -0.42
C TRP A 376 -20.88 -5.25 -1.29
N ALA A 377 -21.26 -4.32 -2.18
CA ALA A 377 -22.44 -4.48 -3.03
C ALA A 377 -22.34 -5.70 -3.97
N GLU A 378 -21.14 -6.01 -4.45
CA GLU A 378 -20.84 -7.19 -5.28
C GLU A 378 -20.90 -8.52 -4.49
N ASP A 379 -20.54 -8.51 -3.20
CA ASP A 379 -20.80 -9.63 -2.30
C ASP A 379 -22.28 -9.72 -1.93
N THR A 380 -23.07 -10.37 -2.80
CA THR A 380 -24.51 -10.54 -2.60
C THR A 380 -24.89 -11.41 -1.39
N ASP A 381 -23.95 -12.18 -0.83
CA ASP A 381 -24.20 -13.03 0.34
C ASP A 381 -24.12 -12.22 1.64
N ASP A 382 -23.34 -11.13 1.67
CA ASP A 382 -23.28 -10.23 2.82
C ASP A 382 -24.56 -9.39 2.97
N THR A 383 -25.49 -9.90 3.77
CA THR A 383 -26.79 -9.30 4.05
C THR A 383 -26.99 -8.97 5.53
N ARG A 384 -25.89 -8.83 6.29
CA ARG A 384 -25.91 -8.67 7.75
C ARG A 384 -26.79 -7.53 8.24
N MET A 385 -26.78 -6.41 7.51
CA MET A 385 -27.49 -5.18 7.89
C MET A 385 -28.81 -4.97 7.13
N LYS A 386 -29.23 -5.96 6.34
CA LYS A 386 -30.43 -5.91 5.50
C LYS A 386 -31.69 -5.53 6.27
N GLU A 387 -31.92 -6.13 7.43
CA GLU A 387 -33.13 -5.89 8.24
C GLU A 387 -33.29 -4.42 8.64
N TYR A 388 -32.19 -3.66 8.73
CA TYR A 388 -32.18 -2.29 9.22
C TYR A 388 -32.21 -1.26 8.09
N PHE A 389 -31.42 -1.48 7.03
CA PHE A 389 -31.15 -0.45 6.03
C PHE A 389 -31.81 -0.73 4.67
N TYR A 390 -32.05 -1.99 4.32
CA TYR A 390 -32.59 -2.36 3.00
C TYR A 390 -33.50 -3.61 3.07
N PRO A 391 -34.49 -3.65 3.98
CA PRO A 391 -35.24 -4.88 4.30
C PRO A 391 -36.03 -5.42 3.11
N GLU A 392 -36.54 -4.51 2.27
CA GLU A 392 -37.40 -4.83 1.12
C GLU A 392 -36.63 -4.96 -0.21
N LEU A 393 -35.32 -4.72 -0.21
CA LEU A 393 -34.49 -4.72 -1.41
C LEU A 393 -33.65 -6.00 -1.54
N ASP A 394 -33.47 -6.43 -2.78
CA ASP A 394 -32.47 -7.44 -3.13
C ASP A 394 -31.13 -6.73 -3.40
N LYS A 395 -30.02 -7.26 -2.90
CA LYS A 395 -28.72 -6.61 -3.03
C LYS A 395 -28.26 -6.54 -4.50
N SER A 396 -28.74 -7.47 -5.34
CA SER A 396 -28.43 -7.51 -6.77
C SER A 396 -28.94 -6.32 -7.58
N VAL A 397 -29.89 -5.53 -7.05
CA VAL A 397 -30.46 -4.37 -7.75
C VAL A 397 -29.84 -3.04 -7.32
N LEU A 398 -28.87 -3.03 -6.40
CA LEU A 398 -28.35 -1.78 -5.82
C LEU A 398 -27.69 -0.86 -6.86
N PHE A 399 -26.91 -1.43 -7.79
CA PHE A 399 -26.31 -0.65 -8.90
C PHE A 399 -27.36 -0.22 -9.93
N GLU A 400 -28.30 -1.10 -10.29
CA GLU A 400 -29.36 -0.80 -11.28
C GLU A 400 -30.26 0.35 -10.81
N GLN A 401 -30.54 0.40 -9.51
CA GLN A 401 -31.38 1.42 -8.89
C GLN A 401 -30.60 2.61 -8.34
N GLY A 402 -29.28 2.65 -8.51
CA GLY A 402 -28.44 3.81 -8.17
C GLY A 402 -28.19 4.02 -6.67
N TYR A 403 -28.42 3.02 -5.82
CA TYR A 403 -28.10 3.09 -4.38
C TYR A 403 -26.59 3.02 -4.11
N ILE A 404 -25.82 2.43 -5.03
CA ILE A 404 -24.36 2.36 -4.97
C ILE A 404 -23.83 2.86 -6.32
N ALA A 405 -22.82 3.72 -6.26
CA ALA A 405 -22.16 4.29 -7.43
C ALA A 405 -20.65 4.04 -7.36
N LEU A 406 -20.00 3.93 -8.51
CA LEU A 406 -18.54 3.81 -8.61
C LEU A 406 -17.83 5.08 -8.13
N HIS A 407 -18.52 6.22 -8.22
CA HIS A 407 -18.03 7.53 -7.84
C HIS A 407 -19.10 8.29 -7.07
N SER A 408 -18.71 8.89 -5.93
CA SER A 408 -19.61 9.61 -5.04
C SER A 408 -19.36 11.12 -5.07
N GLY A 409 -20.43 11.92 -4.96
CA GLY A 409 -20.32 13.36 -4.76
C GLY A 409 -19.52 13.72 -3.49
N HIS A 410 -19.63 12.90 -2.44
CA HIS A 410 -18.88 13.05 -1.20
C HIS A 410 -17.36 13.02 -1.39
N SER A 411 -16.89 12.25 -2.36
CA SER A 411 -15.47 12.17 -2.67
C SER A 411 -14.93 13.45 -3.28
N ARG A 412 -15.79 14.40 -3.68
CA ARG A 412 -15.38 15.72 -4.18
C ARG A 412 -15.32 16.79 -3.08
N GLY A 413 -15.59 16.38 -1.84
CA GLY A 413 -15.36 17.18 -0.63
C GLY A 413 -16.40 18.25 -0.30
N SER A 414 -17.46 18.38 -1.10
CA SER A 414 -18.47 19.44 -0.95
C SER A 414 -19.90 18.91 -0.73
N THR A 415 -20.02 17.63 -0.40
CA THR A 415 -21.28 16.96 -0.06
C THR A 415 -21.30 16.59 1.42
N VAL A 416 -22.48 16.66 2.03
CA VAL A 416 -22.69 16.37 3.45
C VAL A 416 -24.05 15.68 3.65
N ASP A 417 -24.05 14.67 4.52
CA ASP A 417 -25.23 13.97 5.00
C ASP A 417 -25.49 14.35 6.45
N LEU A 418 -26.68 14.89 6.72
CA LEU A 418 -26.97 15.46 8.03
C LEU A 418 -28.45 15.46 8.40
N THR A 419 -28.69 15.72 9.68
CA THR A 419 -30.01 15.95 10.25
C THR A 419 -29.98 17.12 11.25
N LEU A 420 -31.16 17.41 11.82
CA LEU A 420 -31.33 18.41 12.86
C LEU A 420 -31.32 17.76 14.24
N PHE A 421 -30.65 18.41 15.18
CA PHE A 421 -30.75 18.14 16.61
C PHE A 421 -31.54 19.25 17.29
N ASP A 422 -32.68 18.91 17.91
CA ASP A 422 -33.54 19.85 18.62
C ASP A 422 -32.96 20.11 20.01
N MET A 423 -32.53 21.36 20.26
CA MET A 423 -31.90 21.74 21.54
C MET A 423 -32.88 21.79 22.71
N LYS A 424 -34.19 21.86 22.47
CA LYS A 424 -35.21 21.89 23.52
C LYS A 424 -35.57 20.48 23.98
N THR A 425 -35.64 19.52 23.06
CA THR A 425 -35.94 18.13 23.37
C THR A 425 -34.70 17.29 23.63
N GLU A 426 -33.52 17.81 23.28
CA GLU A 426 -32.20 17.14 23.35
C GLU A 426 -32.18 15.83 22.55
N LYS A 427 -32.85 15.84 21.40
CA LYS A 427 -33.00 14.67 20.52
C LYS A 427 -32.79 15.06 19.08
N GLU A 428 -32.42 14.05 18.29
CA GLU A 428 -32.54 14.11 16.85
C GLU A 428 -33.99 14.36 16.46
N VAL A 429 -34.18 15.24 15.47
CA VAL A 429 -35.50 15.56 14.94
C VAL A 429 -36.01 14.35 14.15
N ASP A 430 -37.26 13.96 14.40
CA ASP A 430 -37.87 12.83 13.70
C ASP A 430 -38.17 13.21 12.25
N MET A 431 -37.40 12.61 11.33
CA MET A 431 -37.52 12.78 9.89
C MET A 431 -38.37 11.69 9.23
N GLY A 432 -38.94 10.76 10.01
CA GLY A 432 -39.79 9.67 9.53
C GLY A 432 -39.05 8.46 8.97
N GLY A 433 -37.72 8.45 9.03
CA GLY A 433 -36.87 7.33 8.60
C GLY A 433 -35.46 7.46 9.17
N THR A 434 -34.64 6.43 8.97
CA THR A 434 -33.23 6.47 9.34
C THR A 434 -32.38 6.94 8.16
N PHE A 435 -31.25 7.58 8.48
CA PHE A 435 -30.14 7.75 7.54
C PHE A 435 -29.72 6.40 6.94
N ASP A 436 -29.23 6.41 5.68
CA ASP A 436 -28.80 5.24 4.90
C ASP A 436 -29.89 4.20 4.60
N TYR A 437 -31.17 4.54 4.77
CA TYR A 437 -32.25 3.64 4.38
C TYR A 437 -32.40 3.59 2.86
N PHE A 438 -32.25 2.40 2.26
CA PHE A 438 -32.46 2.18 0.84
C PHE A 438 -33.95 1.94 0.57
N GLY A 439 -34.64 2.98 0.11
CA GLY A 439 -36.02 2.91 -0.34
C GLY A 439 -36.71 4.27 -0.36
N GLU A 440 -37.93 4.29 -0.92
CA GLU A 440 -38.68 5.53 -1.14
C GLU A 440 -38.94 6.35 0.14
N LEU A 441 -38.89 5.75 1.32
CA LEU A 441 -39.02 6.46 2.60
C LEU A 441 -37.98 7.59 2.77
N SER A 442 -36.81 7.41 2.15
CA SER A 442 -35.71 8.36 2.16
C SER A 442 -35.94 9.57 1.25
N HIS A 443 -36.87 9.47 0.30
CA HIS A 443 -37.14 10.54 -0.64
C HIS A 443 -37.79 11.73 0.08
N PRO A 444 -37.33 12.97 -0.11
CA PRO A 444 -37.85 14.15 0.58
C PRO A 444 -39.36 14.40 0.36
N ASP A 445 -39.91 13.94 -0.76
CA ASP A 445 -41.32 14.10 -1.15
C ASP A 445 -42.21 12.89 -0.81
N TYR A 446 -41.66 11.87 -0.16
CA TYR A 446 -42.40 10.68 0.27
C TYR A 446 -43.61 11.07 1.14
N THR A 447 -44.80 10.59 0.77
CA THR A 447 -46.05 11.09 1.34
C THR A 447 -46.63 10.25 2.49
N GLU A 448 -46.08 9.07 2.77
CA GLU A 448 -46.59 8.20 3.86
C GLU A 448 -45.93 8.45 5.22
N ILE A 449 -45.39 9.67 5.43
CA ILE A 449 -44.91 10.18 6.72
C ILE A 449 -45.92 11.18 7.31
N THR A 450 -45.73 11.53 8.59
CA THR A 450 -46.58 12.53 9.25
C THR A 450 -46.30 13.95 8.73
N GLU A 451 -47.29 14.85 8.89
CA GLU A 451 -47.12 16.27 8.55
C GLU A 451 -45.95 16.93 9.30
N GLU A 452 -45.70 16.50 10.54
CA GLU A 452 -44.58 16.99 11.35
C GLU A 452 -43.23 16.52 10.79
N GLN A 453 -43.10 15.24 10.44
CA GLN A 453 -41.88 14.70 9.84
C GLN A 453 -41.56 15.36 8.49
N TYR A 454 -42.58 15.59 7.65
CA TYR A 454 -42.40 16.32 6.40
C TYR A 454 -41.96 17.77 6.65
N ALA A 455 -42.61 18.46 7.59
CA ALA A 455 -42.22 19.82 7.96
C ALA A 455 -40.77 19.89 8.47
N ASN A 456 -40.32 18.89 9.24
CA ASN A 456 -38.95 18.78 9.70
C ASN A 456 -37.94 18.64 8.55
N ARG A 457 -38.23 17.79 7.55
CA ARG A 457 -37.41 17.68 6.32
C ARG A 457 -37.33 19.02 5.61
N MET A 458 -38.43 19.76 5.53
CA MET A 458 -38.45 21.07 4.88
C MET A 458 -37.66 22.13 5.64
N ILE A 459 -37.65 22.12 6.99
CA ILE A 459 -36.80 23.03 7.78
C ILE A 459 -35.33 22.85 7.41
N LEU A 460 -34.86 21.61 7.35
CA LEU A 460 -33.48 21.30 6.95
C LEU A 460 -33.22 21.72 5.50
N ARG A 461 -34.07 21.26 4.58
CA ARG A 461 -33.92 21.51 3.13
C ARG A 461 -33.89 23.01 2.82
N GLU A 462 -34.82 23.79 3.37
CA GLU A 462 -34.85 25.23 3.16
C GLU A 462 -33.62 25.94 3.73
N ALA A 463 -33.12 25.51 4.89
CA ALA A 463 -31.93 26.09 5.50
C ALA A 463 -30.67 25.80 4.66
N MET A 464 -30.50 24.56 4.21
CA MET A 464 -29.39 24.17 3.32
C MET A 464 -29.43 24.95 1.99
N MET A 465 -30.60 25.00 1.35
CA MET A 465 -30.77 25.71 0.07
C MET A 465 -30.56 27.23 0.18
N ALA A 466 -30.85 27.83 1.33
CA ALA A 466 -30.62 29.26 1.55
C ALA A 466 -29.15 29.66 1.44
N HIS A 467 -28.23 28.72 1.66
CA HIS A 467 -26.78 28.93 1.66
C HIS A 467 -26.06 28.13 0.57
N GLY A 468 -26.75 27.87 -0.55
CA GLY A 468 -26.12 27.38 -1.77
C GLY A 468 -25.93 25.86 -1.84
N PHE A 469 -26.58 25.08 -0.98
CA PHE A 469 -26.60 23.63 -1.10
C PHE A 469 -27.80 23.14 -1.92
N ARG A 470 -27.52 22.21 -2.83
CA ARG A 470 -28.49 21.48 -3.62
C ARG A 470 -28.77 20.11 -2.99
N PRO A 471 -30.05 19.79 -2.70
CA PRO A 471 -30.43 18.48 -2.19
C PRO A 471 -30.42 17.40 -3.28
N LEU A 472 -30.27 16.15 -2.87
CA LEU A 472 -30.61 14.97 -3.68
C LEU A 472 -32.12 14.75 -3.69
N GLU A 473 -32.68 14.18 -4.77
CA GLU A 473 -34.13 13.93 -4.88
C GLU A 473 -34.55 12.62 -4.20
N GLU A 474 -33.60 11.73 -3.96
CA GLU A 474 -33.79 10.40 -3.40
C GLU A 474 -33.54 10.35 -1.88
N GLU A 475 -32.86 11.36 -1.32
CA GLU A 475 -32.43 11.37 0.08
C GLU A 475 -32.72 12.70 0.78
N TRP A 476 -33.40 12.66 1.93
CA TRP A 476 -33.76 13.85 2.70
C TRP A 476 -32.61 14.48 3.48
N TRP A 477 -31.51 13.74 3.67
CA TRP A 477 -30.34 14.15 4.45
C TRP A 477 -29.16 14.66 3.61
N HIS A 478 -29.17 14.43 2.30
CA HIS A 478 -28.01 14.58 1.41
C HIS A 478 -28.01 15.90 0.66
N PHE A 479 -26.90 16.64 0.77
CA PHE A 479 -26.75 17.97 0.20
C PHE A 479 -25.35 18.22 -0.34
N THR A 480 -25.27 18.77 -1.55
CA THR A 480 -24.02 19.13 -2.23
C THR A 480 -24.00 20.63 -2.51
N LEU A 481 -22.88 21.31 -2.26
CA LEU A 481 -22.74 22.73 -2.62
C LEU A 481 -22.93 22.91 -4.14
N ASP A 482 -23.64 23.94 -4.61
CA ASP A 482 -23.88 24.14 -6.06
C ASP A 482 -22.61 24.54 -6.83
N GLU A 483 -21.78 25.41 -6.26
CA GLU A 483 -20.51 25.87 -6.84
C GLU A 483 -19.34 25.12 -6.18
N GLU A 484 -19.30 23.80 -6.31
CA GLU A 484 -18.21 22.98 -5.78
C GLU A 484 -16.87 23.42 -6.37
N PRO A 485 -15.80 23.57 -5.56
CA PRO A 485 -14.46 23.88 -6.08
C PRO A 485 -13.89 22.76 -6.96
N TYR A 486 -14.35 21.52 -6.75
CA TYR A 486 -13.79 20.32 -7.38
C TYR A 486 -14.87 19.42 -8.01
N PRO A 487 -15.58 19.86 -9.06
CA PRO A 487 -16.71 19.11 -9.61
C PRO A 487 -16.30 17.78 -10.27
N ASP A 488 -15.04 17.64 -10.69
CA ASP A 488 -14.50 16.51 -11.44
C ASP A 488 -13.32 15.79 -10.73
N THR A 489 -13.02 16.17 -9.47
CA THR A 489 -11.91 15.61 -8.67
C THR A 489 -12.43 14.86 -7.45
N TYR A 490 -12.05 13.58 -7.35
CA TYR A 490 -12.46 12.63 -6.33
C TYR A 490 -11.26 12.33 -5.44
N PHE A 491 -11.30 12.83 -4.22
CA PHE A 491 -10.16 12.76 -3.34
C PHE A 491 -9.98 11.38 -2.71
N THR A 492 -8.73 10.99 -2.46
CA THR A 492 -8.33 9.66 -2.01
C THR A 492 -7.74 9.62 -0.60
N PHE A 493 -7.41 10.76 0.01
CA PHE A 493 -6.79 10.82 1.34
C PHE A 493 -7.75 10.36 2.46
N PRO A 494 -7.26 9.77 3.56
CA PRO A 494 -8.12 9.25 4.60
C PRO A 494 -8.88 10.33 5.37
N VAL A 495 -10.02 9.97 5.97
CA VAL A 495 -10.75 10.80 6.94
C VAL A 495 -10.04 10.71 8.29
N SER A 496 -9.06 11.57 8.47
CA SER A 496 -8.28 11.75 9.71
C SER A 496 -8.08 13.25 9.97
N SER A 497 -7.92 13.64 11.24
CA SER A 497 -7.50 15.02 11.56
C SER A 497 -6.12 15.35 11.00
N GLU A 498 -5.22 14.37 10.99
CA GLU A 498 -3.86 14.50 10.44
C GLU A 498 -3.85 14.77 8.94
N SER A 499 -4.92 14.41 8.22
CA SER A 499 -5.03 14.66 6.78
C SER A 499 -5.12 16.14 6.42
N VAL A 500 -5.43 17.04 7.36
CA VAL A 500 -5.62 18.48 7.07
C VAL A 500 -4.83 19.40 8.02
N ASP A 501 -3.88 18.83 8.77
CA ASP A 501 -3.08 19.53 9.79
C ASP A 501 -1.85 20.28 9.24
#